data_AF-A0A060XCF4-F1
#
_entry.id   AF-A0A060XCF4-F1
#
_cell.length_a   1.000
_cell.length_b   1.000
_cell.length_c   1.000
_cell.angle_alpha   90.00
_cell.angle_beta   90.00
_cell.angle_gamma   90.00
#
_symmetry.space_group_name_H-M   'P 1'
#
loop_
_entity.id
_entity.type
_entity.pdbx_description
1 polymer ?
#
loop_
_entity_poly.entity_id
_entity_poly.type
_entity_poly.pdbx_seq_one_letter_code
_entity_poly.pdbx_strand_id
1 'polypeptide(L)'
;MGEEAAWIREQEQILSGGDCGRDLTSALHLLSKHEAFRDEMAARYGPLGHSIAAGQTLVEEGHFGAPECTERIRDVRAQWAHLEETSQLREVQLKEAVALHQFQTDANDMEAWILETLRQVSSQEVGHDEFSTQTLARKQREVEEEIQSHRTLIDSLHEQALGLPQVHANAPQVEGRLPAIEQRYEELVSLSASRRQALEGALALYRMYSEAGACQLWVGEKEQWLDGIMIPTKLEDLEVVQQRFETLEPEMNNLGTRISDVNQVAQQLLGSDNRSKEQIHQTQDQLNNRLVNQIKSNLFI
;
A
#
# COMPACT_ATOMS: atom_id res chain seq x y z
N MET A 1 -11.54 -51.05 -29.33
CA MET A 1 -10.28 -51.22 -28.56
C MET A 1 -9.00 -50.87 -29.33
N GLY A 2 -8.93 -50.99 -30.67
CA GLY A 2 -7.74 -50.58 -31.45
C GLY A 2 -7.49 -49.07 -31.43
N GLU A 3 -8.55 -48.31 -31.72
CA GLU A 3 -8.55 -46.83 -31.77
C GLU A 3 -8.24 -46.20 -30.40
N GLU A 4 -8.91 -46.64 -29.34
CA GLU A 4 -8.66 -46.12 -27.98
C GLU A 4 -7.22 -46.29 -27.53
N ALA A 5 -6.60 -47.45 -27.81
CA ALA A 5 -5.20 -47.66 -27.44
C ALA A 5 -4.21 -46.87 -28.30
N ALA A 6 -4.58 -46.54 -29.54
CA ALA A 6 -3.75 -45.69 -30.39
C ALA A 6 -3.78 -44.25 -29.86
N TRP A 7 -4.96 -43.77 -29.47
CA TRP A 7 -5.12 -42.47 -28.84
C TRP A 7 -4.37 -42.37 -27.51
N ILE A 8 -4.49 -43.37 -26.61
CA ILE A 8 -3.77 -43.37 -25.33
C ILE A 8 -2.25 -43.22 -25.55
N ARG A 9 -1.67 -44.01 -26.46
CA ARG A 9 -0.22 -43.93 -26.75
C ARG A 9 0.20 -42.59 -27.34
N GLU A 10 -0.62 -42.00 -28.21
CA GLU A 10 -0.34 -40.67 -28.76
C GLU A 10 -0.30 -39.62 -27.65
N GLN A 11 -1.25 -39.67 -26.71
CA GLN A 11 -1.33 -38.71 -25.61
C GLN A 11 -0.21 -38.92 -24.58
N GLU A 12 0.17 -40.16 -24.28
CA GLU A 12 1.35 -40.45 -23.45
C GLU A 12 2.62 -39.82 -24.02
N GLN A 13 2.81 -39.86 -25.35
CA GLN A 13 3.95 -39.21 -26.00
C GLN A 13 3.92 -37.69 -25.84
N ILE A 14 2.74 -37.07 -25.95
CA ILE A 14 2.59 -35.61 -25.78
C ILE A 14 2.85 -35.21 -24.31
N LEU A 15 2.37 -36.01 -23.34
CA LEU A 15 2.57 -35.77 -21.91
C LEU A 15 4.00 -36.01 -21.43
N SER A 16 4.82 -36.74 -22.20
CA SER A 16 6.22 -37.02 -21.84
C SER A 16 7.11 -35.77 -21.79
N GLY A 17 6.63 -34.63 -22.29
CA GLY A 17 7.34 -33.35 -22.21
C GLY A 17 7.35 -32.75 -20.81
N GLY A 18 8.53 -32.58 -20.22
CA GLY A 18 8.72 -31.97 -18.89
C GLY A 18 8.67 -30.43 -18.84
N ASP A 19 8.24 -29.76 -19.89
CA ASP A 19 8.20 -28.29 -19.96
C ASP A 19 7.03 -27.71 -19.16
N CYS A 20 7.27 -27.00 -18.06
CA CYS A 20 6.19 -26.37 -17.26
C CYS A 20 5.99 -24.88 -17.55
N GLY A 21 6.60 -24.36 -18.62
CA GLY A 21 6.58 -22.93 -18.92
C GLY A 21 7.70 -22.18 -18.20
N ARG A 22 8.15 -21.09 -18.83
CA ARG A 22 9.29 -20.28 -18.39
C ARG A 22 8.87 -19.00 -17.67
N ASP A 23 7.59 -18.67 -17.74
CA ASP A 23 6.96 -17.47 -17.18
C ASP A 23 5.48 -17.78 -16.87
N LEU A 24 4.82 -16.89 -16.12
CA LEU A 24 3.42 -17.08 -15.71
C LEU A 24 2.49 -17.30 -16.91
N THR A 25 2.64 -16.52 -17.98
CA THR A 25 1.81 -16.61 -19.18
C THR A 25 1.93 -17.97 -19.87
N SER A 26 3.15 -18.46 -20.07
CA SER A 26 3.40 -19.77 -20.68
C SER A 26 2.94 -20.92 -19.79
N ALA A 27 3.14 -20.83 -18.47
CA ALA A 27 2.67 -21.82 -17.51
C ALA A 27 1.13 -21.91 -17.48
N LEU A 28 0.43 -20.76 -17.45
CA LEU A 28 -1.04 -20.71 -17.53
C LEU A 28 -1.56 -21.27 -18.86
N HIS A 29 -0.89 -20.96 -19.97
CA HIS A 29 -1.27 -21.51 -21.27
C HIS A 29 -1.14 -23.05 -21.29
N LEU A 30 -0.05 -23.58 -20.76
CA LEU A 30 0.17 -25.04 -20.67
C LEU A 30 -0.83 -25.71 -19.72
N LEU A 31 -1.17 -25.08 -18.59
CA LEU A 31 -2.20 -25.57 -17.68
C LEU A 31 -3.57 -25.60 -18.35
N SER A 32 -3.97 -24.54 -19.05
CA SER A 32 -5.23 -24.48 -19.79
C SER A 32 -5.30 -25.55 -20.89
N LYS A 33 -4.20 -25.78 -21.61
CA LYS A 33 -4.11 -26.87 -22.59
C LYS A 33 -4.27 -28.25 -21.93
N HIS A 34 -3.69 -28.43 -20.74
CA HIS A 34 -3.81 -29.66 -19.98
C HIS A 34 -5.24 -29.88 -19.43
N GLU A 35 -5.94 -28.82 -19.02
CA GLU A 35 -7.37 -28.89 -18.65
C GLU A 35 -8.23 -29.34 -19.83
N ALA A 36 -8.00 -28.81 -21.03
CA ALA A 36 -8.70 -29.28 -22.24
C ALA A 36 -8.41 -30.76 -22.53
N PHE A 37 -7.17 -31.20 -22.36
CA PHE A 37 -6.80 -32.61 -22.48
C PHE A 37 -7.52 -33.49 -21.44
N ARG A 38 -7.69 -33.01 -20.20
CA ARG A 38 -8.45 -33.71 -19.16
C ARG A 38 -9.93 -33.85 -19.52
N ASP A 39 -10.53 -32.83 -20.12
CA ASP A 39 -11.91 -32.90 -20.60
C ASP A 39 -12.05 -33.96 -21.71
N GLU A 40 -11.07 -34.05 -22.61
CA GLU A 40 -11.02 -35.11 -23.63
C GLU A 40 -10.90 -36.51 -23.01
N MET A 41 -10.05 -36.68 -21.98
CA MET A 41 -9.97 -37.94 -21.23
C MET A 41 -11.31 -38.30 -20.59
N ALA A 42 -11.95 -37.34 -19.91
CA ALA A 42 -13.24 -37.56 -19.25
C ALA A 42 -14.32 -37.98 -20.25
N ALA A 43 -14.36 -37.36 -21.43
CA ALA A 43 -15.30 -37.72 -22.50
C ALA A 43 -15.07 -39.15 -23.05
N ARG A 44 -13.82 -39.65 -23.03
CA ARG A 44 -13.45 -40.99 -23.51
C ARG A 44 -13.64 -42.12 -22.50
N TYR A 45 -13.76 -41.79 -21.22
CA TYR A 45 -13.93 -42.79 -20.16
C TYR A 45 -15.16 -43.69 -20.38
N GLY A 46 -16.31 -43.09 -20.76
CA GLY A 46 -17.54 -43.82 -21.06
C GLY A 46 -17.41 -44.78 -22.25
N PRO A 47 -17.03 -44.29 -23.46
CA PRO A 47 -16.76 -45.13 -24.63
C PRO A 47 -15.75 -46.27 -24.39
N LEU A 48 -14.69 -45.98 -23.64
CA LEU A 48 -13.71 -46.99 -23.24
C LEU A 48 -14.34 -48.08 -22.36
N GLY A 49 -15.14 -47.68 -21.36
CA GLY A 49 -15.89 -48.58 -20.50
C GLY A 49 -16.81 -49.51 -21.29
N HIS A 50 -17.55 -48.98 -22.27
CA HIS A 50 -18.40 -49.79 -23.16
C HIS A 50 -17.58 -50.79 -24.00
N SER A 51 -16.43 -50.37 -24.54
CA SER A 51 -15.54 -51.25 -25.31
C SER A 51 -14.99 -52.40 -24.47
N ILE A 52 -14.64 -52.11 -23.22
CA ILE A 52 -14.17 -53.11 -22.26
C ILE A 52 -15.30 -54.08 -21.90
N ALA A 53 -16.50 -53.58 -21.59
CA ALA A 53 -17.65 -54.40 -21.25
C ALA A 53 -18.04 -55.35 -22.37
N ALA A 54 -18.09 -54.87 -23.63
CA ALA A 54 -18.36 -55.72 -24.79
C ALA A 54 -17.30 -56.83 -24.95
N GLY A 55 -16.03 -56.50 -24.72
CA GLY A 55 -14.95 -57.49 -24.72
C GLY A 55 -15.10 -58.53 -23.60
N GLN A 56 -15.54 -58.12 -22.41
CA GLN A 56 -15.79 -59.03 -21.29
C GLN A 56 -16.94 -59.99 -21.60
N THR A 57 -18.03 -59.51 -22.21
CA THR A 57 -19.14 -60.37 -22.65
C THR A 57 -18.67 -61.45 -23.63
N LEU A 58 -17.83 -61.11 -24.62
CA LEU A 58 -17.27 -62.11 -25.54
C LEU A 58 -16.42 -63.18 -24.84
N VAL A 59 -15.70 -62.80 -23.78
CA VAL A 59 -14.92 -63.73 -22.95
C VAL A 59 -15.85 -64.64 -22.15
N GLU A 60 -16.91 -64.09 -21.55
CA GLU A 60 -17.91 -64.84 -20.78
C GLU A 60 -18.70 -65.85 -21.63
N GLU A 61 -19.00 -65.50 -22.88
CA GLU A 61 -19.68 -66.36 -23.85
C GLU A 61 -18.77 -67.46 -24.44
N GLY A 62 -17.49 -67.49 -24.09
CA GLY A 62 -16.54 -68.51 -24.58
C GLY A 62 -16.20 -68.36 -26.06
N HIS A 63 -16.18 -67.12 -26.57
CA HIS A 63 -15.80 -66.82 -27.95
C HIS A 63 -14.41 -67.38 -28.28
N PHE A 64 -14.17 -67.81 -29.53
CA PHE A 64 -12.91 -68.45 -29.93
C PHE A 64 -11.67 -67.59 -29.67
N GLY A 65 -11.82 -66.26 -29.70
CA GLY A 65 -10.78 -65.27 -29.42
C GLY A 65 -10.77 -64.74 -27.98
N ALA A 66 -11.40 -65.45 -27.04
CA ALA A 66 -11.44 -65.04 -25.63
C ALA A 66 -10.05 -64.78 -25.02
N PRO A 67 -9.00 -65.60 -25.25
CA PRO A 67 -7.66 -65.33 -24.74
C PRO A 67 -7.10 -63.98 -25.21
N GLU A 68 -7.23 -63.68 -26.51
CA GLU A 68 -6.78 -62.42 -27.10
C GLU A 68 -7.58 -61.23 -26.58
N CYS A 69 -8.90 -61.39 -26.40
CA CYS A 69 -9.77 -60.38 -25.81
C CYS A 69 -9.38 -60.07 -24.36
N THR A 70 -9.08 -61.10 -23.54
CA THR A 70 -8.64 -60.94 -22.15
C THR A 70 -7.34 -60.14 -22.06
N GLU A 71 -6.32 -60.52 -22.83
CA GLU A 71 -5.04 -59.81 -22.85
C GLU A 71 -5.23 -58.36 -23.32
N ARG A 72 -6.04 -58.13 -24.36
CA ARG A 72 -6.30 -56.79 -24.89
C ARG A 72 -7.00 -55.88 -23.88
N ILE A 73 -7.98 -56.41 -23.14
CA ILE A 73 -8.67 -55.67 -22.07
C ILE A 73 -7.68 -55.32 -20.95
N ARG A 74 -6.83 -56.26 -20.54
CA ARG A 74 -5.81 -56.03 -19.52
C ARG A 74 -4.86 -54.90 -19.93
N ASP A 75 -4.34 -54.96 -21.15
CA ASP A 75 -3.37 -53.99 -21.65
C ASP A 75 -3.97 -52.59 -21.77
N VAL A 76 -5.21 -52.47 -22.28
CA VAL A 76 -5.89 -51.18 -22.40
C VAL A 76 -6.21 -50.58 -21.02
N ARG A 77 -6.61 -51.40 -20.04
CA ARG A 77 -6.81 -50.94 -18.65
C ARG A 77 -5.51 -50.43 -18.03
N ALA A 78 -4.40 -51.15 -18.24
CA ALA A 78 -3.10 -50.73 -17.75
C ALA A 78 -2.63 -49.42 -18.39
N GLN A 79 -2.79 -49.26 -19.71
CA GLN A 79 -2.47 -48.03 -20.44
C GLN A 79 -3.33 -46.85 -19.96
N TRP A 80 -4.63 -47.05 -19.76
CA TRP A 80 -5.51 -46.00 -19.25
C TRP A 80 -5.11 -45.56 -17.84
N ALA A 81 -4.87 -46.51 -16.93
CA ALA A 81 -4.44 -46.20 -15.57
C ALA A 81 -3.11 -45.45 -15.53
N HIS A 82 -2.16 -45.83 -16.39
CA HIS A 82 -0.87 -45.13 -16.50
C HIS A 82 -1.02 -43.71 -17.08
N LEU A 83 -1.90 -43.52 -18.07
CA LEU A 83 -2.23 -42.21 -18.61
C LEU A 83 -2.86 -41.30 -17.54
N GLU A 84 -3.77 -41.83 -16.73
CA GLU A 84 -4.37 -41.10 -15.60
C GLU A 84 -3.32 -40.67 -14.57
N GLU A 85 -2.43 -41.56 -14.17
CA GLU A 85 -1.33 -41.26 -13.24
C GLU A 85 -0.41 -40.18 -13.79
N THR A 86 0.03 -40.33 -15.05
CA THR A 86 0.92 -39.37 -15.72
C THR A 86 0.24 -38.01 -15.89
N SER A 87 -1.04 -38.00 -16.23
CA SER A 87 -1.86 -36.80 -16.35
C SER A 87 -1.97 -36.06 -15.02
N GLN A 88 -2.26 -36.79 -13.93
CA GLN A 88 -2.33 -36.20 -12.58
C GLN A 88 -0.99 -35.60 -12.13
N LEU A 89 0.12 -36.31 -12.33
CA LEU A 89 1.45 -35.79 -12.00
C LEU A 89 1.75 -34.51 -12.79
N ARG A 90 1.41 -34.50 -14.08
CA ARG A 90 1.59 -33.34 -14.95
C ARG A 90 0.74 -32.15 -14.50
N GLU A 91 -0.50 -32.37 -14.10
CA GLU A 91 -1.37 -31.31 -13.55
C GLU A 91 -0.75 -30.67 -12.31
N VAL A 92 -0.26 -31.49 -11.38
CA VAL A 92 0.41 -31.02 -10.16
C VAL A 92 1.61 -30.15 -10.53
N GLN A 93 2.50 -30.64 -11.39
CA GLN A 93 3.70 -29.89 -11.81
C GLN A 93 3.36 -28.55 -12.50
N LEU A 94 2.31 -28.52 -13.34
CA LEU A 94 1.87 -27.30 -13.99
C LEU A 94 1.28 -26.29 -12.98
N LYS A 95 0.48 -26.76 -12.03
CA LYS A 95 -0.08 -25.91 -10.96
C LYS A 95 1.02 -25.36 -10.05
N GLU A 96 2.01 -26.18 -9.69
CA GLU A 96 3.17 -25.77 -8.91
C GLU A 96 3.99 -24.71 -9.65
N ALA A 97 4.23 -24.90 -10.95
CA ALA A 97 4.91 -23.90 -11.78
C ALA A 97 4.13 -22.59 -11.89
N VAL A 98 2.80 -22.65 -12.09
CA VAL A 98 1.93 -21.47 -12.10
C VAL A 98 2.01 -20.74 -10.75
N ALA A 99 1.89 -21.45 -9.63
CA ALA A 99 1.97 -20.85 -8.30
C ALA A 99 3.32 -20.18 -8.04
N LEU A 100 4.43 -20.82 -8.44
CA LEU A 100 5.76 -20.25 -8.31
C LEU A 100 5.94 -18.98 -9.15
N HIS A 101 5.52 -19.01 -10.42
CA HIS A 101 5.61 -17.85 -11.31
C HIS A 101 4.71 -16.71 -10.84
N GLN A 102 3.51 -17.02 -10.33
CA GLN A 102 2.61 -16.02 -9.76
C GLN A 102 3.26 -15.31 -8.56
N PHE A 103 3.79 -16.08 -7.61
CA PHE A 103 4.53 -15.51 -6.48
C PHE A 103 5.70 -14.63 -6.93
N GLN A 104 6.48 -15.09 -7.92
CA GLN A 104 7.61 -14.31 -8.42
C GLN A 104 7.17 -12.98 -9.05
N THR A 105 6.11 -12.99 -9.85
CA THR A 105 5.54 -11.79 -10.46
C THR A 105 5.03 -10.83 -9.40
N ASP A 106 4.20 -11.31 -8.47
CA ASP A 106 3.61 -10.47 -7.42
C ASP A 106 4.69 -9.89 -6.49
N ALA A 107 5.73 -10.67 -6.18
CA ALA A 107 6.87 -10.20 -5.38
C ALA A 107 7.69 -9.14 -6.12
N ASN A 108 7.92 -9.29 -7.44
CA ASN A 108 8.59 -8.27 -8.24
C ASN A 108 7.81 -6.95 -8.26
N ASP A 109 6.49 -7.03 -8.43
CA ASP A 109 5.62 -5.87 -8.45
C ASP A 109 5.61 -5.16 -7.09
N MET A 110 5.56 -5.92 -5.99
CA MET A 110 5.67 -5.38 -4.63
C MET A 110 7.03 -4.71 -4.37
N GLU A 111 8.14 -5.36 -4.75
CA GLU A 111 9.48 -4.79 -4.60
C GLU A 111 9.65 -3.49 -5.39
N ALA A 112 9.13 -3.45 -6.62
CA ALA A 112 9.15 -2.26 -7.46
C ALA A 112 8.31 -1.12 -6.87
N TRP A 113 7.11 -1.44 -6.37
CA TRP A 113 6.24 -0.46 -5.71
C TRP A 113 6.87 0.09 -4.43
N ILE A 114 7.46 -0.77 -3.58
CA ILE A 114 8.19 -0.34 -2.37
C ILE A 114 9.32 0.62 -2.75
N LEU A 115 10.12 0.29 -3.77
CA LEU A 115 11.24 1.12 -4.19
C LEU A 115 10.79 2.51 -4.69
N GLU A 116 9.75 2.56 -5.50
CA GLU A 116 9.20 3.84 -5.98
C GLU A 116 8.59 4.67 -4.84
N THR A 117 7.87 4.03 -3.92
CA THR A 117 7.26 4.72 -2.78
C THR A 117 8.33 5.22 -1.80
N LEU A 118 9.40 4.44 -1.57
CA LEU A 118 10.57 4.87 -0.80
C LEU A 118 11.18 6.14 -1.37
N ARG A 119 11.29 6.24 -2.70
CA ARG A 119 11.79 7.44 -3.40
C ARG A 119 10.91 8.66 -3.11
N GLN A 120 9.59 8.48 -3.06
CA GLN A 120 8.64 9.56 -2.76
C GLN A 120 8.76 10.03 -1.29
N VAL A 121 8.77 9.10 -0.33
CA VAL A 121 8.83 9.45 1.10
C VAL A 121 10.21 9.92 1.57
N SER A 122 11.27 9.64 0.79
CA SER A 122 12.63 10.11 1.08
C SER A 122 12.86 11.60 0.77
N SER A 123 11.90 12.28 0.15
CA SER A 123 12.02 13.72 -0.08
C SER A 123 12.13 14.47 1.26
N GLN A 124 13.07 15.43 1.32
CA GLN A 124 13.24 16.33 2.47
C GLN A 124 12.48 17.65 2.30
N GLU A 125 11.79 17.85 1.17
CA GLU A 125 11.02 19.05 0.91
C GLU A 125 9.76 19.08 1.78
N VAL A 126 9.61 20.18 2.53
CA VAL A 126 8.46 20.44 3.40
C VAL A 126 7.58 21.60 2.94
N GLY A 127 7.95 22.30 1.86
CA GLY A 127 7.27 23.51 1.39
C GLY A 127 7.88 24.80 1.95
N HIS A 128 7.48 25.94 1.39
CA HIS A 128 8.03 27.27 1.72
C HIS A 128 7.02 28.21 2.38
N ASP A 129 5.76 27.78 2.54
CA ASP A 129 4.69 28.50 3.22
C ASP A 129 3.60 27.52 3.69
N GLU A 130 2.57 28.02 4.40
CA GLU A 130 1.47 27.18 4.91
C GLU A 130 0.74 26.44 3.78
N PHE A 131 0.47 27.08 2.66
CA PHE A 131 -0.31 26.52 1.57
C PHE A 131 0.41 25.37 0.84
N SER A 132 1.68 25.59 0.48
CA SER A 132 2.54 24.59 -0.16
C SER A 132 2.79 23.40 0.77
N THR A 133 3.05 23.66 2.05
CA THR A 133 3.21 22.62 3.09
C THR A 133 1.95 21.79 3.27
N GLN A 134 0.78 22.44 3.34
CA GLN A 134 -0.51 21.76 3.46
C GLN A 134 -0.79 20.86 2.24
N THR A 135 -0.41 21.31 1.05
CA THR A 135 -0.53 20.52 -0.18
C THR A 135 0.34 19.27 -0.12
N LEU A 136 1.59 19.39 0.32
CA LEU A 136 2.50 18.26 0.51
C LEU A 136 2.00 17.30 1.60
N ALA A 137 1.48 17.82 2.71
CA ALA A 137 0.90 17.02 3.79
C ALA A 137 -0.36 16.25 3.36
N ARG A 138 -1.14 16.79 2.43
CA ARG A 138 -2.26 16.03 1.83
C ARG A 138 -1.75 14.87 0.97
N LYS A 139 -0.79 15.13 0.09
CA LYS A 139 -0.16 14.07 -0.73
C LYS A 139 0.48 12.98 0.15
N GLN A 140 1.13 13.36 1.25
CA GLN A 140 1.71 12.40 2.18
C GLN A 140 0.66 11.48 2.81
N ARG A 141 -0.53 12.00 3.13
CA ARG A 141 -1.64 11.18 3.64
C ARG A 141 -2.15 10.19 2.59
N GLU A 142 -2.27 10.61 1.34
CA GLU A 142 -2.62 9.72 0.22
C GLU A 142 -1.60 8.57 0.11
N VAL A 143 -0.30 8.88 0.21
CA VAL A 143 0.78 7.86 0.23
C VAL A 143 0.69 6.93 1.45
N GLU A 144 0.38 7.45 2.64
CA GLU A 144 0.20 6.62 3.85
C GLU A 144 -0.98 5.65 3.73
N GLU A 145 -2.09 6.08 3.12
CA GLU A 145 -3.24 5.21 2.82
C GLU A 145 -2.86 4.11 1.83
N GLU A 146 -2.11 4.45 0.77
CA GLU A 146 -1.58 3.48 -0.18
C GLU A 146 -0.68 2.46 0.52
N ILE A 147 0.25 2.91 1.36
CA ILE A 147 1.14 2.03 2.15
C ILE A 147 0.33 1.03 2.98
N GLN A 148 -0.69 1.50 3.70
CA GLN A 148 -1.54 0.64 4.53
C GLN A 148 -2.31 -0.39 3.70
N SER A 149 -2.86 -0.01 2.54
CA SER A 149 -3.58 -0.95 1.69
C SER A 149 -2.69 -2.07 1.13
N HIS A 150 -1.42 -1.77 0.81
CA HIS A 150 -0.47 -2.74 0.28
C HIS A 150 -0.04 -3.80 1.29
N ARG A 151 -0.30 -3.61 2.59
CA ARG A 151 -0.08 -4.64 3.61
C ARG A 151 -0.79 -5.95 3.26
N THR A 152 -2.03 -5.86 2.77
CA THR A 152 -2.84 -7.03 2.40
C THR A 152 -2.23 -7.83 1.24
N LEU A 153 -1.50 -7.17 0.33
CA LEU A 153 -0.80 -7.82 -0.77
C LEU A 153 0.45 -8.57 -0.26
N ILE A 154 1.15 -8.01 0.74
CA ILE A 154 2.25 -8.71 1.42
C ILE A 154 1.72 -9.93 2.18
N ASP A 155 0.57 -9.83 2.85
CA ASP A 155 -0.05 -10.98 3.50
C ASP A 155 -0.44 -12.06 2.46
N SER A 156 -0.97 -11.67 1.30
CA SER A 156 -1.22 -12.58 0.17
C SER A 156 0.07 -13.27 -0.33
N LEU A 157 1.19 -12.55 -0.42
CA LEU A 157 2.49 -13.16 -0.78
C LEU A 157 2.94 -14.21 0.24
N HIS A 158 2.67 -14.02 1.53
CA HIS A 158 2.93 -15.03 2.55
C HIS A 158 2.06 -16.28 2.34
N GLU A 159 0.78 -16.12 2.06
CA GLU A 159 -0.13 -17.23 1.78
C GLU A 159 0.31 -18.01 0.53
N GLN A 160 0.70 -17.30 -0.53
CA GLN A 160 1.24 -17.91 -1.75
C GLN A 160 2.50 -18.72 -1.45
N ALA A 161 3.46 -18.15 -0.71
CA ALA A 161 4.70 -18.86 -0.37
C ALA A 161 4.46 -20.09 0.52
N LEU A 162 3.52 -20.03 1.46
CA LEU A 162 3.13 -21.18 2.29
C LEU A 162 2.44 -22.28 1.47
N GLY A 163 1.72 -21.90 0.41
CA GLY A 163 1.08 -22.82 -0.52
C GLY A 163 2.05 -23.52 -1.48
N LEU A 164 3.32 -23.08 -1.57
CA LEU A 164 4.30 -23.69 -2.46
C LEU A 164 4.83 -25.02 -1.88
N PRO A 165 5.13 -26.01 -2.74
CA PRO A 165 5.84 -27.22 -2.34
C PRO A 165 7.20 -26.88 -1.72
N GLN A 166 7.65 -27.71 -0.76
CA GLN A 166 8.93 -27.50 -0.06
C GLN A 166 10.15 -27.42 -0.98
N VAL A 167 10.10 -28.08 -2.14
CA VAL A 167 11.16 -28.01 -3.16
C VAL A 167 11.28 -26.60 -3.73
N HIS A 168 10.17 -25.86 -3.85
CA HIS A 168 10.13 -24.49 -4.34
C HIS A 168 10.29 -23.45 -3.22
N ALA A 169 9.85 -23.76 -2.00
CA ALA A 169 9.99 -22.85 -0.85
C ALA A 169 11.46 -22.51 -0.53
N ASN A 170 12.36 -23.48 -0.70
CA ASN A 170 13.81 -23.31 -0.50
C ASN A 170 14.55 -22.87 -1.79
N ALA A 171 13.81 -22.57 -2.87
CA ALA A 171 14.44 -22.09 -4.08
C ALA A 171 14.89 -20.64 -3.87
N PRO A 172 16.03 -20.21 -4.44
CA PRO A 172 16.54 -18.85 -4.26
C PRO A 172 15.58 -17.75 -4.77
N GLN A 173 14.61 -18.13 -5.61
CA GLN A 173 13.55 -17.24 -6.08
C GLN A 173 12.46 -16.97 -5.04
N VAL A 174 12.45 -17.68 -3.91
CA VAL A 174 11.46 -17.58 -2.82
C VAL A 174 12.17 -17.33 -1.49
N GLU A 175 13.22 -18.10 -1.22
CA GLU A 175 14.01 -18.01 0.01
C GLU A 175 14.58 -16.60 0.19
N GLY A 176 14.32 -16.00 1.34
CA GLY A 176 14.83 -14.67 1.71
C GLY A 176 14.11 -13.48 1.07
N ARG A 177 13.30 -13.67 0.02
CA ARG A 177 12.55 -12.56 -0.61
C ARG A 177 11.50 -11.96 0.30
N LEU A 178 10.65 -12.79 0.91
CA LEU A 178 9.61 -12.32 1.84
C LEU A 178 10.20 -11.54 3.03
N PRO A 179 11.23 -12.04 3.75
CA PRO A 179 11.90 -11.27 4.79
C PRO A 179 12.46 -9.93 4.29
N ALA A 180 13.02 -9.88 3.07
CA ALA A 180 13.54 -8.65 2.50
C ALA A 180 12.43 -7.64 2.14
N ILE A 181 11.30 -8.11 1.61
CA ILE A 181 10.10 -7.30 1.34
C ILE A 181 9.56 -6.71 2.66
N GLU A 182 9.39 -7.54 3.70
CA GLU A 182 8.94 -7.10 5.02
C GLU A 182 9.88 -6.05 5.62
N GLN A 183 11.19 -6.31 5.61
CA GLN A 183 12.18 -5.35 6.12
C GLN A 183 12.09 -3.99 5.41
N ARG A 184 11.98 -3.99 4.07
CA ARG A 184 11.87 -2.73 3.31
C ARG A 184 10.52 -2.05 3.50
N TYR A 185 9.45 -2.81 3.70
CA TYR A 185 8.13 -2.27 4.00
C TYR A 185 8.13 -1.59 5.39
N GLU A 186 8.77 -2.19 6.39
CA GLU A 186 8.95 -1.57 7.71
C GLU A 186 9.78 -0.27 7.62
N GLU A 187 10.87 -0.27 6.84
CA GLU A 187 11.65 0.94 6.56
C GLU A 187 10.78 2.02 5.89
N LEU A 188 9.98 1.64 4.90
CA LEU A 188 9.04 2.53 4.21
C LEU A 188 8.03 3.16 5.18
N VAL A 189 7.43 2.36 6.07
CA VAL A 189 6.50 2.85 7.10
C VAL A 189 7.20 3.86 8.02
N SER A 190 8.43 3.55 8.47
CA SER A 190 9.21 4.43 9.34
C SER A 190 9.57 5.77 8.68
N LEU A 191 10.03 5.73 7.43
CA LEU A 191 10.35 6.94 6.65
C LEU A 191 9.10 7.77 6.35
N SER A 192 7.98 7.12 6.01
CA SER A 192 6.70 7.78 5.80
C SER A 192 6.23 8.53 7.05
N ALA A 193 6.31 7.89 8.22
CA ALA A 193 5.96 8.53 9.49
C ALA A 193 6.88 9.72 9.81
N SER A 194 8.18 9.58 9.56
CA SER A 194 9.17 10.65 9.75
C SER A 194 8.88 11.86 8.84
N ARG A 195 8.53 11.60 7.57
CA ARG A 195 8.16 12.65 6.62
C ARG A 195 6.86 13.35 7.01
N ARG A 196 5.84 12.61 7.45
CA ARG A 196 4.60 13.20 7.99
C ARG A 196 4.91 14.12 9.16
N GLN A 197 5.72 13.68 10.13
CA GLN A 197 6.10 14.51 11.27
C GLN A 197 6.85 15.78 10.84
N ALA A 198 7.74 15.69 9.85
CA ALA A 198 8.43 16.87 9.31
C ALA A 198 7.47 17.87 8.67
N LEU A 199 6.48 17.40 7.90
CA LEU A 199 5.45 18.23 7.28
C LEU A 199 4.51 18.87 8.34
N GLU A 200 4.12 18.11 9.36
CA GLU A 200 3.34 18.62 10.49
C GLU A 200 4.10 19.71 11.26
N GLY A 201 5.39 19.50 11.51
CA GLY A 201 6.27 20.48 12.15
C GLY A 201 6.42 21.76 11.32
N ALA A 202 6.61 21.65 10.01
CA ALA A 202 6.66 22.79 9.11
C ALA A 202 5.33 23.55 9.07
N LEU A 203 4.20 22.83 9.07
CA LEU A 203 2.88 23.46 9.06
C LEU A 203 2.61 24.23 10.36
N ALA A 204 2.98 23.66 11.50
CA ALA A 204 2.91 24.33 12.79
C ALA A 204 3.79 25.59 12.83
N LEU A 205 5.00 25.53 12.25
CA LEU A 205 5.91 26.66 12.14
C LEU A 205 5.31 27.81 11.31
N TYR A 206 4.80 27.52 10.10
CA TYR A 206 4.23 28.56 9.25
C TYR A 206 2.96 29.17 9.84
N ARG A 207 2.12 28.37 10.50
CA ARG A 207 0.95 28.85 11.24
C ARG A 207 1.34 29.77 12.38
N MET A 208 2.38 29.41 13.14
CA MET A 208 2.92 30.24 14.21
C MET A 208 3.39 31.59 13.67
N TYR A 209 4.12 31.62 12.55
CA TYR A 209 4.56 32.88 11.94
C TYR A 209 3.40 33.73 11.41
N SER A 210 2.43 33.11 10.74
CA SER A 210 1.23 33.79 10.25
C SER A 210 0.45 34.44 11.41
N GLU A 211 0.25 33.69 12.49
CA GLU A 211 -0.49 34.14 13.66
C GLU A 211 0.26 35.23 14.43
N ALA A 212 1.58 35.09 14.59
CA ALA A 212 2.41 36.14 15.17
C ALA A 212 2.36 37.43 14.34
N GLY A 213 2.43 37.31 13.01
CA GLY A 213 2.29 38.44 12.08
C GLY A 213 0.92 39.12 12.19
N ALA A 214 -0.16 38.35 12.27
CA ALA A 214 -1.51 38.87 12.47
C ALA A 214 -1.66 39.62 13.80
N CYS A 215 -1.08 39.08 14.88
CA CYS A 215 -1.04 39.75 16.18
C CYS A 215 -0.24 41.06 16.12
N GLN A 216 0.93 41.06 15.47
CA GLN A 216 1.75 42.26 15.30
C GLN A 216 1.07 43.34 14.46
N LEU A 217 0.35 42.95 13.40
CA LEU A 217 -0.42 43.87 12.57
C LEU A 217 -1.54 44.51 13.38
N TRP A 218 -2.33 43.71 14.09
CA TRP A 218 -3.41 44.20 14.96
C TRP A 218 -2.88 45.19 16.00
N VAL A 219 -1.75 44.87 16.66
CA VAL A 219 -1.12 45.78 17.63
C VAL A 219 -0.73 47.10 16.95
N GLY A 220 -0.11 47.04 15.78
CA GLY A 220 0.28 48.24 15.03
C GLY A 220 -0.92 49.10 14.60
N GLU A 221 -2.03 48.49 14.18
CA GLU A 221 -3.27 49.21 13.85
C GLU A 221 -3.86 49.90 15.07
N LYS A 222 -3.89 49.23 16.24
CA LYS A 222 -4.38 49.82 17.48
C LYS A 222 -3.47 50.92 18.03
N GLU A 223 -2.15 50.77 17.89
CA GLU A 223 -1.18 51.83 18.21
C GLU A 223 -1.45 53.10 17.40
N GLN A 224 -1.56 52.97 16.07
CA GLN A 224 -1.86 54.10 15.19
C GLN A 224 -3.22 54.73 15.50
N TRP A 225 -4.22 53.91 15.84
CA TRP A 225 -5.52 54.38 16.26
C TRP A 225 -5.42 55.20 17.55
N LEU A 226 -4.77 54.68 18.59
CA LEU A 226 -4.58 55.38 19.88
C LEU A 226 -3.83 56.70 19.72
N ASP A 227 -2.75 56.72 18.95
CA ASP A 227 -1.96 57.93 18.68
C ASP A 227 -2.75 59.00 17.92
N GLY A 228 -3.74 58.58 17.12
CA GLY A 228 -4.60 59.46 16.32
C GLY A 228 -5.85 59.97 17.04
N ILE A 229 -6.16 59.49 18.25
CA ILE A 229 -7.35 59.92 18.99
C ILE A 229 -7.13 61.33 19.55
N MET A 230 -8.01 62.25 19.15
CA MET A 230 -8.18 63.54 19.80
C MET A 230 -9.38 63.46 20.74
N ILE A 231 -9.19 63.72 22.03
CA ILE A 231 -10.29 63.71 23.01
C ILE A 231 -11.28 64.84 22.67
N PRO A 232 -12.52 64.52 22.28
CA PRO A 232 -13.50 65.53 21.89
C PRO A 232 -14.01 66.30 23.11
N THR A 233 -14.44 67.54 22.88
CA THR A 233 -15.06 68.39 23.93
C THR A 233 -16.59 68.26 23.96
N LYS A 234 -17.20 67.71 22.92
CA LYS A 234 -18.65 67.47 22.85
C LYS A 234 -18.97 66.11 23.46
N LEU A 235 -20.06 66.07 24.25
CA LEU A 235 -20.52 64.85 24.93
C LEU A 235 -20.83 63.71 23.95
N GLU A 236 -21.55 63.99 22.87
CA GLU A 236 -21.92 63.00 21.85
C GLU A 236 -20.69 62.33 21.23
N ASP A 237 -19.65 63.12 20.90
CA ASP A 237 -18.40 62.62 20.33
C ASP A 237 -17.57 61.85 21.38
N LEU A 238 -17.65 62.26 22.65
CA LEU A 238 -16.99 61.59 23.78
C LEU A 238 -17.60 60.20 24.04
N GLU A 239 -18.93 60.07 23.99
CA GLU A 239 -19.64 58.80 24.12
C GLU A 239 -19.22 57.81 23.02
N VAL A 240 -19.01 58.28 21.78
CA VAL A 240 -18.50 57.45 20.68
C VAL A 240 -17.08 56.95 20.96
N VAL A 241 -16.20 57.80 21.48
CA VAL A 241 -14.84 57.40 21.87
C VAL A 241 -14.90 56.38 23.01
N GLN A 242 -15.71 56.63 24.04
CA GLN A 242 -15.90 55.71 25.16
C GLN A 242 -16.36 54.33 24.70
N GLN A 243 -17.38 54.25 23.84
CA GLN A 243 -17.88 52.97 23.33
C GLN A 243 -16.80 52.18 22.57
N ARG A 244 -15.91 52.86 21.85
CA ARG A 244 -14.78 52.21 21.16
C ARG A 244 -13.76 51.64 22.15
N PHE A 245 -13.50 52.33 23.26
CA PHE A 245 -12.64 51.80 24.32
C PHE A 245 -13.27 50.59 25.03
N GLU A 246 -14.59 50.57 25.23
CA GLU A 246 -15.30 49.41 25.80
C GLU A 246 -15.14 48.16 24.91
N THR A 247 -15.09 48.31 23.59
CA THR A 247 -14.79 47.19 22.68
C THR A 247 -13.32 46.79 22.63
N LEU A 248 -12.40 47.66 23.05
CA LEU A 248 -10.96 47.39 22.98
C LEU A 248 -10.52 46.36 24.02
N GLU A 249 -11.06 46.43 25.24
CA GLU A 249 -10.73 45.50 26.33
C GLU A 249 -10.96 44.02 25.96
N PRO A 250 -12.15 43.60 25.46
CA PRO A 250 -12.35 42.20 25.06
C PRO A 250 -11.47 41.80 23.86
N GLU A 251 -11.17 42.72 22.94
CA GLU A 251 -10.24 42.45 21.83
C GLU A 251 -8.79 42.24 22.33
N MET A 252 -8.34 43.03 23.31
CA MET A 252 -7.04 42.87 23.95
C MET A 252 -6.92 41.54 24.70
N ASN A 253 -7.98 41.15 25.41
CA ASN A 253 -8.04 39.85 26.09
C ASN A 253 -7.95 38.69 25.08
N ASN A 254 -8.66 38.79 23.95
CA ASN A 254 -8.54 37.82 22.86
C ASN A 254 -7.12 37.77 22.28
N LEU A 255 -6.50 38.93 22.03
CA LEU A 255 -5.11 38.98 21.58
C LEU A 255 -4.17 38.29 22.58
N GLY A 256 -4.35 38.52 23.89
CA GLY A 256 -3.56 37.87 24.94
C GLY A 256 -3.62 36.34 24.85
N THR A 257 -4.81 35.78 24.63
CA THR A 257 -5.00 34.34 24.41
C THR A 257 -4.27 33.86 23.15
N ARG A 258 -4.43 34.55 22.01
CA ARG A 258 -3.77 34.21 20.75
C ARG A 258 -2.24 34.22 20.87
N ILE A 259 -1.68 35.22 21.57
CA ILE A 259 -0.23 35.29 21.84
C ILE A 259 0.22 34.15 22.75
N SER A 260 -0.59 33.78 23.74
CA SER A 260 -0.33 32.59 24.57
C SER A 260 -0.26 31.33 23.72
N ASP A 261 -1.18 31.14 22.78
CA ASP A 261 -1.20 30.00 21.86
C ASP A 261 0.05 29.98 20.95
N VAL A 262 0.43 31.13 20.37
CA VAL A 262 1.67 31.28 19.60
C VAL A 262 2.88 30.88 20.43
N ASN A 263 2.96 31.34 21.68
CA ASN A 263 4.06 31.02 22.58
C ASN A 263 4.10 29.53 22.95
N GLN A 264 2.95 28.89 23.12
CA GLN A 264 2.86 27.46 23.38
C GLN A 264 3.37 26.65 22.18
N VAL A 265 2.93 26.99 20.96
CA VAL A 265 3.39 26.33 19.73
C VAL A 265 4.90 26.54 19.53
N ALA A 266 5.38 27.76 19.75
CA ALA A 266 6.81 28.06 19.67
C ALA A 266 7.63 27.22 20.66
N GLN A 267 7.20 27.08 21.92
CA GLN A 267 7.88 26.23 22.90
C GLN A 267 7.93 24.76 22.46
N GLN A 268 6.84 24.24 21.90
CA GLN A 268 6.81 22.88 21.35
C GLN A 268 7.81 22.71 20.19
N LEU A 269 7.88 23.70 19.28
CA LEU A 269 8.81 23.70 18.15
C LEU A 269 10.29 23.88 18.56
N LEU A 270 10.56 24.57 19.67
CA LEU A 270 11.91 24.72 20.22
C LEU A 270 12.41 23.42 20.88
N GLY A 271 11.48 22.64 21.44
CA GLY A 271 11.75 21.32 22.01
C GLY A 271 12.08 20.26 20.95
N SER A 272 11.72 20.45 19.69
CA SER A 272 12.06 19.56 18.58
C SER A 272 13.39 19.95 17.91
N ASP A 273 13.95 19.07 17.08
CA ASP A 273 15.16 19.38 16.28
C ASP A 273 14.79 20.20 15.04
N ASN A 274 14.45 21.47 15.28
CA ASN A 274 14.07 22.43 14.24
C ASN A 274 15.26 23.34 13.87
N ARG A 275 15.51 23.57 12.58
CA ARG A 275 16.56 24.46 12.09
C ARG A 275 16.23 25.95 12.29
N SER A 276 14.96 26.29 12.49
CA SER A 276 14.46 27.67 12.63
C SER A 276 14.41 28.17 14.08
N LYS A 277 15.11 27.53 15.04
CA LYS A 277 15.07 27.91 16.47
C LYS A 277 15.36 29.38 16.72
N GLU A 278 16.37 29.94 16.07
CA GLU A 278 16.72 31.37 16.20
C GLU A 278 15.59 32.29 15.74
N GLN A 279 14.98 31.98 14.59
CA GLN A 279 13.87 32.75 14.03
C GLN A 279 12.62 32.63 14.92
N ILE A 280 12.34 31.44 15.46
CA ILE A 280 11.23 31.22 16.41
C ILE A 280 11.41 32.10 17.65
N HIS A 281 12.59 32.08 18.26
CA HIS A 281 12.91 32.94 19.40
C HIS A 281 12.76 34.42 19.07
N GLN A 282 13.31 34.87 17.94
CA GLN A 282 13.20 36.26 17.52
C GLN A 282 11.74 36.70 17.34
N THR A 283 10.90 35.87 16.73
CA THR A 283 9.47 36.16 16.57
C THR A 283 8.76 36.23 17.92
N GLN A 284 9.03 35.30 18.83
CA GLN A 284 8.47 35.34 20.19
C GLN A 284 8.87 36.60 20.94
N ASP A 285 10.16 36.94 20.93
CA ASP A 285 10.68 38.11 21.65
C ASP A 285 10.07 39.39 21.08
N GLN A 286 9.98 39.52 19.77
CA GLN A 286 9.34 40.67 19.12
C GLN A 286 7.87 40.80 19.52
N LEU A 287 7.11 39.69 19.47
CA LEU A 287 5.68 39.68 19.80
C LEU A 287 5.45 40.01 21.28
N ASN A 288 6.21 39.38 22.18
CA ASN A 288 6.07 39.53 23.63
C ASN A 288 6.54 40.91 24.12
N ASN A 289 7.65 41.44 23.59
CA ASN A 289 8.13 42.77 23.97
C ASN A 289 7.14 43.86 23.58
N ARG A 290 6.53 43.74 22.38
CA ARG A 290 5.53 44.71 21.93
C ARG A 290 4.28 44.67 22.82
N LEU A 291 3.85 43.49 23.24
CA LEU A 291 2.73 43.34 24.18
C LEU A 291 3.02 43.92 25.57
N VAL A 292 4.20 43.60 26.14
CA VAL A 292 4.58 44.03 27.51
C VAL A 292 4.71 45.55 27.60
N ASN A 293 5.26 46.19 26.57
CA ASN A 293 5.38 47.65 26.53
C ASN A 293 4.00 48.32 26.43
N GLN A 294 3.06 47.74 25.67
CA GLN A 294 1.78 48.39 25.37
C GLN A 294 0.68 48.15 26.43
N ILE A 295 0.61 46.96 27.01
CA ILE A 295 -0.33 46.68 28.13
C ILE A 295 0.06 47.53 29.35
N LYS A 296 1.35 47.74 29.62
CA LYS A 296 1.79 48.52 30.80
C LYS A 296 1.68 50.02 30.62
N SER A 297 1.85 50.55 29.40
CA SER A 297 1.81 51.99 29.17
C SER A 297 0.40 52.56 29.01
N ASN A 298 -0.59 51.78 28.56
CA ASN A 298 -1.93 52.31 28.25
C ASN A 298 -3.04 51.96 29.28
N LEU A 299 -2.79 51.01 30.21
CA LEU A 299 -3.71 50.70 31.32
C LEU A 299 -3.45 51.52 32.60
N PHE A 300 -2.43 52.40 32.59
CA PHE A 300 -2.04 53.23 33.74
C PHE A 300 -2.11 54.74 33.48
N ILE A 301 -2.86 55.17 32.46
CA ILE A 301 -3.24 56.58 32.28
C ILE A 301 -4.71 56.74 32.65
#